data_AF-A0AA88YBC3-F1
#
_entry.id   AF-A0AA88YBC3-F1
#
_cell.length_a   1.000
_cell.length_b   1.000
_cell.length_c   1.000
_cell.angle_alpha   90.00
_cell.angle_beta   90.00
_cell.angle_gamma   90.00
#
_symmetry.space_group_name_H-M   'P 1'
#
loop_
_entity.id
_entity.type
_entity.pdbx_description
1 polymer ?
#
loop_
_entity_poly.entity_id
_entity_poly.type
_entity_poly.pdbx_seq_one_letter_code
_entity_poly.pdbx_strand_id
1 'polypeptide(L)'
;MSSDILCIVVTIGERERERERERERERERERERERERERGSNIILVYKINVTWTNGEFTNTTTVYRRYSRFFDFQVRKESNVIVSFDSYYSEHALLEKFPEESGQMDPSQRVIPFLPGKIFFGRSHIREVAIKRLSQIDEYCKTLIHLPEHIAQCEEVLEFFDVEQEDLNPPTSDE
;
A
#
# COMPACT_ATOMS: atom_id res chain seq x y z
N MET A 1 -10.22 9.31 -21.76
CA MET A 1 -8.80 9.52 -22.10
C MET A 1 -8.03 8.55 -21.24
N SER A 2 -7.16 7.70 -21.82
CA SER A 2 -6.35 6.79 -21.00
C SER A 2 -5.39 7.62 -20.14
N SER A 3 -5.31 7.31 -18.86
CA SER A 3 -4.38 7.94 -17.93
C SER A 3 -3.30 6.93 -17.59
N ASP A 4 -2.05 7.26 -17.92
CA ASP A 4 -0.90 6.40 -17.69
C ASP A 4 -0.10 6.89 -16.48
N ILE A 5 0.55 5.95 -15.78
CA ILE A 5 1.48 6.29 -14.70
C ILE A 5 2.84 6.66 -15.29
N LEU A 6 3.25 7.91 -15.13
CA LEU A 6 4.54 8.42 -15.61
C LEU A 6 5.69 8.04 -14.67
N CYS A 7 5.50 8.19 -13.36
CA CYS A 7 6.51 7.80 -12.37
C CYS A 7 5.91 7.60 -10.97
N ILE A 8 6.64 6.84 -10.14
CA ILE A 8 6.30 6.59 -8.74
C ILE A 8 7.51 6.85 -7.84
N VAL A 9 7.23 7.44 -6.68
CA VAL A 9 8.19 7.59 -5.58
C VAL A 9 7.56 7.09 -4.29
N VAL A 10 8.18 6.08 -3.67
CA VAL A 10 7.72 5.53 -2.39
C VAL A 10 8.58 6.07 -1.24
N THR A 11 7.91 6.53 -0.19
CA THR A 11 8.52 6.89 1.10
C THR A 11 7.79 6.22 2.25
N ILE A 12 8.41 6.21 3.44
CA ILE A 12 7.71 5.79 4.67
C ILE A 12 7.02 7.01 5.27
N GLY A 13 5.74 6.86 5.56
CA GLY A 13 4.97 7.81 6.35
C GLY A 13 4.66 7.23 7.72
N GLU A 14 4.93 7.99 8.78
CA GLU A 14 4.29 7.80 10.07
C GLU A 14 2.97 8.56 10.03
N ARG A 15 1.84 7.84 9.98
CA ARG A 15 0.52 8.47 10.05
C ARG A 15 0.17 8.67 11.53
N GLU A 16 0.70 9.74 12.13
CA GLU A 16 0.29 10.18 13.46
C GLU A 16 -1.12 10.81 13.41
N ARG A 17 -2.00 10.38 14.32
CA ARG A 17 -3.35 10.94 14.53
C ARG A 17 -3.27 12.37 15.09
N GLU A 18 -2.89 13.36 14.26
CA GLU A 18 -2.49 14.66 14.81
C GLU A 18 -2.73 15.90 13.92
N ARG A 19 -3.98 16.19 13.53
CA ARG A 19 -4.38 17.59 13.19
C ARG A 19 -5.71 18.09 13.75
N GLU A 20 -6.47 17.26 14.46
CA GLU A 20 -7.80 17.68 14.95
C GLU A 20 -7.94 17.69 16.49
N ARG A 21 -7.02 17.02 17.21
CA ARG A 21 -7.10 16.86 18.68
C ARG A 21 -6.21 17.83 19.47
N GLU A 22 -5.54 18.79 18.81
CA GLU A 22 -4.52 19.60 19.47
C GLU A 22 -5.07 20.67 20.43
N ARG A 23 -6.31 21.15 20.19
CA ARG A 23 -6.96 22.21 20.99
C ARG A 23 -7.65 21.72 22.26
N GLU A 24 -7.88 20.41 22.40
CA GLU A 24 -8.62 19.82 23.53
C GLU A 24 -7.70 19.00 24.47
N ARG A 25 -6.66 18.38 23.91
CA ARG A 25 -5.69 17.53 24.62
C ARG A 25 -4.77 18.28 25.60
N GLU A 26 -4.61 19.60 25.54
CA GLU A 26 -3.62 20.29 26.39
C GLU A 26 -3.90 20.15 27.90
N ARG A 27 -5.17 19.97 28.30
CA ARG A 27 -5.58 19.79 29.70
C ARG A 27 -5.63 18.32 30.17
N GLU A 28 -5.56 17.37 29.24
CA GLU A 28 -5.60 15.92 29.52
C GLU A 28 -4.19 15.27 29.42
N ARG A 29 -3.33 15.86 28.59
CA ARG A 29 -1.92 15.49 28.33
C ARG A 29 -1.06 15.31 29.57
N GLU A 30 -1.30 16.02 30.68
CA GLU A 30 -0.41 15.90 31.84
C GLU A 30 -0.63 14.61 32.64
N ARG A 31 -1.87 14.10 32.68
CA ARG A 31 -2.23 12.87 33.41
C ARG A 31 -2.14 11.60 32.53
N GLU A 32 -2.19 11.78 31.22
CA GLU A 32 -2.08 10.70 30.24
C GLU A 32 -0.62 10.33 29.93
N ARG A 33 0.31 11.30 29.97
CA ARG A 33 1.77 11.10 29.77
C ARG A 33 2.42 10.08 30.72
N GLU A 34 1.87 9.89 31.91
CA GLU A 34 2.37 8.91 32.88
C GLU A 34 1.88 7.48 32.57
N ARG A 35 0.70 7.34 31.96
CA ARG A 35 0.11 6.04 31.55
C ARG A 35 0.48 5.63 30.12
N GLU A 36 0.77 6.59 29.24
CA GLU A 36 1.19 6.36 27.84
C GLU A 36 2.63 5.82 27.71
N ARG A 37 3.49 6.04 28.70
CA ARG A 37 4.85 5.47 28.69
C ARG A 37 4.87 3.94 28.78
N GLU A 38 3.80 3.32 29.30
CA GLU A 38 3.69 1.86 29.46
C GLU A 38 2.83 1.18 28.36
N ARG A 39 2.07 1.93 27.56
CA ARG A 39 1.28 1.38 26.45
C ARG A 39 1.92 1.76 25.13
N GLY A 40 2.82 0.90 24.64
CA GLY A 40 3.48 1.04 23.34
C GLY A 40 2.49 1.46 22.26
N SER A 41 2.71 2.65 21.70
CA SER A 41 1.79 3.31 20.78
C SER A 41 1.40 2.39 19.61
N ASN A 42 0.11 2.27 19.32
CA ASN A 42 -0.45 1.59 18.14
C ASN A 42 -0.08 2.36 16.85
N ILE A 43 1.21 2.46 16.53
CA ILE A 43 1.72 3.11 15.32
C ILE A 43 1.48 2.16 14.15
N ILE A 44 0.53 2.51 13.28
CA ILE A 44 0.32 1.85 12.00
C ILE A 44 1.27 2.48 10.99
N LEU A 45 2.19 1.68 10.45
CA LEU A 45 3.11 2.13 9.42
C LEU A 45 2.56 1.85 8.04
N VAL A 46 2.69 2.86 7.18
CA VAL A 46 2.22 2.84 5.80
C VAL A 46 3.33 3.33 4.87
N TYR A 47 3.30 2.83 3.63
CA TYR A 47 4.08 3.37 2.53
C TYR A 47 3.29 4.51 1.91
N LYS A 48 3.88 5.70 1.83
CA LYS A 48 3.37 6.85 1.11
C LYS A 48 3.89 6.76 -0.32
N ILE A 49 2.99 6.55 -1.28
CA ILE A 49 3.31 6.39 -2.69
C ILE A 49 2.84 7.65 -3.41
N ASN A 50 3.78 8.40 -3.99
CA ASN A 50 3.43 9.52 -4.85
C ASN A 50 3.38 9.00 -6.28
N VAL A 51 2.20 9.13 -6.91
CA VAL A 51 1.93 8.62 -8.25
C VAL A 51 1.71 9.81 -9.16
N THR A 52 2.58 9.96 -10.15
CA THR A 52 2.42 11.00 -11.19
C THR A 52 1.75 10.38 -12.39
N TRP A 53 0.52 10.82 -12.66
CA TRP A 53 -0.30 10.43 -13.80
C TRP A 53 -0.07 11.39 -14.97
N THR A 54 -0.22 10.89 -16.19
CA THR A 54 -0.24 11.71 -17.41
C THR A 54 -1.34 11.26 -18.37
N ASN A 55 -1.86 12.20 -19.13
CA ASN A 55 -2.76 11.95 -20.27
C ASN A 55 -2.15 12.46 -21.59
N GLY A 56 -0.82 12.65 -21.62
CA GLY A 56 -0.07 13.19 -22.76
C GLY A 56 0.12 14.70 -22.76
N GLU A 57 -0.85 15.47 -22.26
CA GLU A 57 -0.78 16.96 -22.23
C GLU A 57 -0.54 17.50 -20.81
N PHE A 58 -1.10 16.82 -19.81
CA PHE A 58 -1.04 17.25 -18.42
C PHE A 58 -0.40 16.16 -17.56
N THR A 59 0.17 16.60 -16.44
CA THR A 59 0.64 15.72 -15.38
C THR A 59 -0.01 16.13 -14.06
N ASN A 60 -0.45 15.14 -13.30
CA ASN A 60 -0.98 15.34 -11.95
C ASN A 60 -0.30 14.36 -11.00
N THR A 61 0.07 14.82 -9.81
CA THR A 61 0.64 13.94 -8.78
C THR A 61 -0.36 13.75 -7.65
N THR A 62 -0.69 12.49 -7.40
CA THR A 62 -1.54 12.05 -6.28
C THR A 62 -0.69 11.32 -5.25
N THR A 63 -1.22 11.17 -4.03
CA THR A 63 -0.57 10.40 -2.97
C THR A 63 -1.52 9.33 -2.47
N VAL A 64 -1.07 8.08 -2.48
CA VAL A 64 -1.79 6.93 -1.92
C VAL A 64 -1.01 6.33 -0.76
N TYR A 65 -1.71 5.74 0.21
CA TYR A 65 -1.12 5.15 1.41
C TYR A 65 -1.45 3.65 1.44
N ARG A 66 -0.41 2.81 1.43
CA ARG A 66 -0.59 1.35 1.42
C ARG A 66 0.13 0.71 2.59
N ARG A 67 -0.57 -0.17 3.32
CA ARG A 67 0.08 -1.10 4.26
C ARG A 67 0.77 -2.21 3.47
N TYR A 68 1.81 -2.80 4.05
CA TYR A 68 2.48 -3.95 3.44
C TYR A 68 1.50 -5.09 3.08
N SER A 69 0.46 -5.32 3.89
CA SER A 69 -0.55 -6.34 3.59
C SER A 69 -1.27 -6.09 2.26
N ARG A 70 -1.56 -4.82 1.91
CA ARG A 70 -2.24 -4.50 0.65
C ARG A 70 -1.41 -4.87 -0.58
N PHE A 71 -0.08 -4.76 -0.52
CA PHE A 71 0.81 -5.26 -1.58
C PHE A 71 0.70 -6.78 -1.73
N PHE A 72 0.72 -7.49 -0.60
CA PHE A 72 0.61 -8.95 -0.59
C PHE A 72 -0.75 -9.41 -1.13
N ASP A 73 -1.84 -8.76 -0.72
CA ASP A 73 -3.20 -9.05 -1.19
C ASP A 73 -3.33 -8.77 -2.69
N PHE A 74 -2.78 -7.65 -3.17
CA PHE A 74 -2.72 -7.31 -4.60
C PHE A 74 -1.99 -8.38 -5.43
N GLN A 75 -0.83 -8.84 -4.97
CA GLN A 75 -0.01 -9.75 -5.78
C GLN A 75 -0.51 -11.20 -5.72
N VAL A 76 -0.85 -11.70 -4.52
CA VAL A 76 -1.04 -13.14 -4.29
C VAL A 76 -2.50 -13.51 -3.98
N ARG A 77 -3.36 -12.53 -3.65
CA ARG A 77 -4.72 -12.68 -3.08
C ARG A 77 -4.94 -13.98 -2.32
N LYS A 78 -4.93 -13.91 -1.00
CA LYS A 78 -5.61 -14.96 -0.23
C LYS A 78 -7.09 -14.63 -0.21
N GLU A 79 -7.92 -15.55 -0.66
CA GLU A 79 -9.34 -15.62 -0.30
C GLU A 79 -9.48 -15.22 1.18
N SER A 80 -9.93 -14.00 1.42
CA SER A 80 -10.29 -13.54 2.74
C SER A 80 -11.78 -13.31 2.69
N ASN A 81 -12.46 -13.94 3.64
CA ASN A 81 -13.91 -13.93 3.88
C ASN A 81 -14.43 -12.52 4.16
N VAL A 82 -14.26 -11.59 3.23
CA VAL A 82 -14.95 -10.31 3.25
C VAL A 82 -16.30 -10.58 2.62
N ILE A 83 -17.36 -10.54 3.43
CA ILE A 83 -18.72 -10.33 2.95
C ILE A 83 -18.69 -8.95 2.30
N VAL A 84 -18.45 -8.91 1.00
CA VAL A 84 -18.52 -7.68 0.23
C VAL A 84 -19.99 -7.29 0.16
N SER A 85 -20.30 -6.13 0.71
CA SER A 85 -21.59 -5.47 0.52
C SER A 85 -21.88 -5.42 -0.99
N PHE A 86 -23.14 -5.63 -1.35
CA PHE A 86 -23.69 -5.91 -2.68
C PHE A 86 -23.27 -4.97 -3.84
N ASP A 87 -22.57 -3.86 -3.58
CA ASP A 87 -22.26 -2.81 -4.55
C ASP A 87 -20.74 -2.57 -4.80
N SER A 88 -19.82 -3.44 -4.37
CA SER A 88 -18.39 -3.28 -4.68
C SER A 88 -17.89 -4.36 -5.65
N TYR A 89 -17.68 -3.97 -6.91
CA TYR A 89 -16.93 -4.72 -7.92
C TYR A 89 -15.47 -4.81 -7.47
N TYR A 90 -15.13 -5.84 -6.69
CA TYR A 90 -13.73 -6.18 -6.46
C TYR A 90 -13.20 -6.96 -7.67
N SER A 91 -12.00 -6.63 -8.14
CA SER A 91 -11.32 -7.42 -9.17
C SER A 91 -11.27 -8.91 -8.80
N GLU A 92 -11.59 -9.74 -9.80
CA GLU A 92 -11.84 -11.19 -9.69
C GLU A 92 -10.55 -11.99 -9.40
N HIS A 93 -9.38 -11.46 -9.81
CA HIS A 93 -8.11 -12.20 -9.76
C HIS A 93 -6.95 -11.40 -9.16
N ALA A 94 -6.05 -12.08 -8.45
CA ALA A 94 -4.77 -11.49 -8.05
C ALA A 94 -3.88 -11.23 -9.29
N LEU A 95 -2.91 -10.32 -9.17
CA LEU A 95 -1.99 -10.04 -10.28
C LEU A 95 -1.30 -11.32 -10.83
N LEU A 96 -0.83 -12.21 -9.94
CA LEU A 96 -0.17 -13.44 -10.39
C LEU A 96 -1.13 -14.46 -11.01
N GLU A 97 -2.40 -14.46 -10.61
CA GLU A 97 -3.42 -15.34 -11.19
C GLU A 97 -3.83 -14.86 -12.58
N LYS A 98 -3.89 -13.53 -12.78
CA LYS A 98 -4.20 -12.92 -14.06
C LYS A 98 -3.10 -13.12 -15.11
N PHE A 99 -1.84 -13.20 -14.66
CA PHE A 99 -0.66 -13.32 -15.52
C PHE A 99 0.22 -14.52 -15.10
N PRO A 100 -0.24 -15.76 -15.32
CA PRO A 100 0.44 -16.98 -14.86
C PRO A 100 1.79 -17.24 -15.56
N GLU A 101 1.95 -16.78 -16.79
CA GLU A 101 3.20 -16.90 -17.55
C GLU A 101 4.23 -15.87 -17.05
N GLU A 102 3.85 -14.60 -16.97
CA GLU A 102 4.70 -13.48 -16.56
C GLU A 102 5.01 -13.47 -15.06
N SER A 103 4.21 -14.18 -14.26
CA SER A 103 4.51 -14.49 -12.86
C SER A 103 5.53 -15.63 -12.70
N GLY A 104 5.82 -16.35 -13.78
CA GLY A 104 6.69 -17.52 -13.82
C GLY A 104 6.12 -18.74 -13.11
N GLN A 105 4.79 -18.85 -13.00
CA GLN A 105 4.15 -20.06 -12.46
C GLN A 105 4.30 -21.26 -13.40
N MET A 106 4.27 -21.00 -14.71
CA MET A 106 4.45 -22.03 -15.75
C MET A 106 5.94 -22.29 -16.04
N ASP A 107 6.73 -21.22 -16.18
CA ASP A 107 8.16 -21.27 -16.40
C ASP A 107 8.86 -20.14 -15.61
N PRO A 108 9.73 -20.45 -14.63
CA PRO A 108 10.47 -19.44 -13.86
C PRO A 108 11.28 -18.47 -14.73
N SER A 109 11.68 -18.86 -15.94
CA SER A 109 12.44 -18.00 -16.86
C SER A 109 11.61 -16.90 -17.52
N GLN A 110 10.28 -17.09 -17.60
CA GLN A 110 9.33 -16.10 -18.13
C GLN A 110 8.90 -15.06 -17.11
N ARG A 111 9.38 -15.17 -15.86
CA ARG A 111 8.99 -14.25 -14.80
C ARG A 111 9.50 -12.84 -15.06
N VAL A 112 8.57 -11.92 -15.28
CA VAL A 112 8.83 -10.47 -15.31
C VAL A 112 8.18 -9.75 -14.13
N ILE A 113 7.13 -10.32 -13.52
CA ILE A 113 6.47 -9.70 -12.37
C ILE A 113 7.41 -9.75 -11.15
N PRO A 114 7.74 -8.59 -10.52
CA PRO A 114 8.71 -8.52 -9.44
C PRO A 114 8.26 -9.30 -8.21
N PHE A 115 9.21 -9.73 -7.38
CA PHE A 115 8.91 -10.37 -6.11
C PHE A 115 8.69 -9.31 -5.03
N LEU A 116 7.66 -9.47 -4.19
CA LEU A 116 7.56 -8.71 -2.96
C LEU A 116 8.58 -9.18 -1.91
N PRO A 117 9.04 -8.29 -1.02
CA PRO A 117 9.93 -8.64 0.08
C PRO A 117 9.40 -9.81 0.92
N GLY A 118 10.24 -10.80 1.21
CA GLY A 118 9.81 -11.95 2.02
C GLY A 118 9.30 -11.59 3.43
N LYS A 119 8.66 -12.57 4.09
CA LYS A 119 8.25 -12.44 5.49
C LYS A 119 9.48 -12.25 6.38
N ILE A 120 9.51 -11.15 7.12
CA ILE A 120 10.57 -10.85 8.09
C ILE A 120 10.10 -11.36 9.46
N PHE A 121 10.79 -12.35 10.02
CA PHE A 121 10.50 -12.90 11.34
C PHE A 121 11.17 -12.04 12.43
N PHE A 122 10.60 -10.86 12.66
CA PHE A 122 10.91 -10.05 13.83
C PHE A 122 9.62 -9.84 14.63
N GLY A 123 9.70 -9.82 15.96
CA GLY A 123 8.53 -9.63 16.82
C GLY A 123 7.79 -8.32 16.53
N ARG A 124 6.51 -8.22 16.94
CA ARG A 124 5.63 -7.08 16.66
C ARG A 124 6.21 -5.72 17.09
N SER A 125 7.17 -5.70 18.02
CA SER A 125 7.84 -4.49 18.51
C SER A 125 8.75 -3.78 17.50
N HIS A 126 9.15 -4.44 16.40
CA HIS A 126 10.08 -3.87 15.41
C HIS A 126 9.41 -3.48 14.09
N ILE A 127 8.11 -3.18 14.11
CA ILE A 127 7.34 -2.87 12.90
C ILE A 127 7.95 -1.70 12.10
N ARG A 128 8.52 -0.70 12.79
CA ARG A 128 9.25 0.44 12.18
C ARG A 128 10.50 0.01 11.42
N GLU A 129 11.35 -0.79 12.06
CA GLU A 129 12.55 -1.31 11.40
C GLU A 129 12.20 -2.22 10.22
N VAL A 130 11.15 -3.02 10.35
CA VAL A 130 10.66 -3.89 9.26
C VAL A 130 10.21 -3.04 8.06
N ALA A 131 9.45 -1.97 8.30
CA ALA A 131 9.01 -1.07 7.23
C ALA A 131 10.21 -0.41 6.53
N ILE A 132 11.17 0.11 7.30
CA ILE A 132 12.40 0.75 6.80
C ILE A 132 13.23 -0.22 5.96
N LYS A 133 13.47 -1.44 6.45
CA LYS A 133 14.24 -2.47 5.72
C LYS A 133 13.61 -2.86 4.38
N ARG A 134 12.29 -2.75 4.27
CA ARG A 134 11.54 -3.07 3.05
C ARG A 134 11.41 -1.90 2.09
N LEU A 135 11.66 -0.65 2.52
CA LEU A 135 11.37 0.54 1.73
C LEU A 135 12.00 0.51 0.33
N SER A 136 13.30 0.23 0.23
CA SER A 136 13.99 0.21 -1.07
C SER A 136 13.40 -0.84 -2.01
N GLN A 137 13.10 -2.03 -1.49
CA GLN A 137 12.52 -3.12 -2.28
C GLN A 137 11.07 -2.82 -2.69
N ILE A 138 10.30 -2.12 -1.85
CA ILE A 138 8.94 -1.69 -2.20
C ILE A 138 8.97 -0.57 -3.24
N ASP A 139 9.90 0.39 -3.11
CA ASP A 139 10.10 1.45 -4.11
C ASP A 139 10.48 0.86 -5.47
N GLU A 140 11.43 -0.08 -5.48
CA GLU A 140 11.82 -0.82 -6.68
C GLU A 140 10.66 -1.64 -7.24
N TYR A 141 9.92 -2.37 -6.40
CA TYR A 141 8.74 -3.13 -6.81
C TYR A 141 7.72 -2.24 -7.56
N CYS A 142 7.35 -1.09 -6.99
CA CYS A 142 6.40 -0.17 -7.63
C CYS A 142 6.93 0.37 -8.96
N LYS A 143 8.22 0.74 -9.01
CA LYS A 143 8.85 1.24 -10.23
C LYS A 143 8.89 0.17 -11.31
N THR A 144 9.26 -1.07 -10.99
CA THR A 144 9.26 -2.17 -11.94
C THR A 144 7.85 -2.46 -12.45
N LEU A 145 6.84 -2.44 -11.56
CA LEU A 145 5.46 -2.76 -11.91
C LEU A 145 4.89 -1.85 -13.00
N ILE A 146 5.15 -0.53 -12.93
CA ILE A 146 4.68 0.43 -13.94
C ILE A 146 5.49 0.42 -15.25
N HIS A 147 6.64 -0.28 -15.27
CA HIS A 147 7.47 -0.47 -16.47
C HIS A 147 7.34 -1.88 -17.06
N LEU A 148 6.42 -2.71 -16.53
CA LEU A 148 6.08 -3.98 -17.15
C LEU A 148 5.46 -3.75 -18.54
N PRO A 149 5.35 -4.81 -19.36
CA PRO A 149 4.61 -4.75 -20.61
C PRO A 149 3.23 -4.10 -20.44
N GLU A 150 2.80 -3.34 -21.46
CA GLU A 150 1.61 -2.48 -21.43
C GLU A 150 0.36 -3.23 -20.96
N HIS A 151 0.17 -4.48 -21.40
CA HIS A 151 -0.97 -5.31 -21.01
C HIS A 151 -1.03 -5.66 -19.52
N ILE A 152 0.08 -5.55 -18.79
CA ILE A 152 0.16 -5.68 -17.34
C ILE A 152 0.13 -4.30 -16.68
N ALA A 153 1.00 -3.38 -17.10
CA ALA A 153 1.15 -2.07 -16.45
C ALA A 153 -0.14 -1.21 -16.52
N GLN A 154 -0.94 -1.37 -17.58
CA GLN A 154 -2.23 -0.69 -17.75
C GLN A 154 -3.44 -1.57 -17.42
N CYS A 155 -3.23 -2.74 -16.83
CA CYS A 155 -4.37 -3.56 -16.40
C CYS A 155 -5.08 -2.89 -15.23
N GLU A 156 -6.40 -3.10 -15.14
CA GLU A 156 -7.28 -2.50 -14.13
C GLU A 156 -6.73 -2.68 -12.70
N GLU A 157 -6.22 -3.86 -12.37
CA GLU A 157 -5.69 -4.16 -11.04
C GLU A 157 -4.47 -3.32 -10.67
N VAL A 158 -3.57 -3.06 -11.63
CA VAL A 158 -2.38 -2.23 -11.40
C VAL A 158 -2.79 -0.76 -11.25
N LEU A 159 -3.70 -0.29 -12.09
CA LEU A 159 -4.18 1.09 -12.06
C LEU A 159 -4.94 1.37 -10.76
N GLU A 160 -5.88 0.50 -10.37
CA GLU A 160 -6.63 0.59 -9.11
C GLU A 160 -5.72 0.55 -7.89
N PHE A 161 -4.68 -0.28 -7.91
CA PHE A 161 -3.72 -0.36 -6.80
C PHE A 161 -3.07 1.00 -6.51
N PHE A 162 -2.82 1.80 -7.54
CA PHE A 162 -2.21 3.13 -7.46
C PHE A 162 -3.20 4.29 -7.41
N ASP A 163 -4.51 4.02 -7.56
CA ASP A 163 -5.54 5.05 -7.47
C ASP A 163 -5.89 5.38 -6.00
N VAL A 164 -6.48 6.55 -5.78
CA VAL A 164 -6.85 7.02 -4.44
C VAL A 164 -8.08 6.25 -3.95
N GLU A 165 -7.93 5.48 -2.88
CA GLU A 165 -9.05 4.74 -2.26
C GLU A 165 -9.71 5.53 -1.12
N GLN A 166 -10.91 5.12 -0.71
CA GLN A 166 -11.58 5.75 0.43
C GLN A 166 -10.79 5.60 1.73
N GLU A 167 -10.04 4.51 1.91
CA GLU A 167 -9.19 4.26 3.08
C GLU A 167 -7.98 5.22 3.16
N ASP A 168 -7.56 5.77 2.01
CA ASP A 168 -6.54 6.83 1.98
C ASP A 168 -7.08 8.12 2.59
N LEU A 169 -8.33 8.44 2.24
CA LEU A 169 -9.07 9.62 2.70
C LEU A 169 -9.54 9.45 4.17
N ASN A 170 -10.07 8.27 4.50
CA ASN A 170 -10.72 7.90 5.75
C ASN A 170 -10.10 6.61 6.32
N PRO A 171 -9.01 6.69 7.09
CA PRO A 171 -8.36 5.50 7.63
C PRO A 171 -9.31 4.79 8.61
N PRO A 172 -9.42 3.45 8.55
CA PRO A 172 -10.20 2.70 9.52
C PRO A 172 -9.69 2.98 10.94
N THR A 173 -10.62 3.30 11.84
CA THR A 173 -10.36 3.36 13.27
C THR A 173 -9.88 1.98 13.72
N SER A 174 -8.90 1.93 14.63
CA SER A 174 -8.24 0.70 15.07
C SER A 174 -9.10 -0.17 15.99
N ASP A 175 -10.41 -0.19 15.76
CA ASP A 175 -11.39 -0.85 16.60
C ASP A 175 -12.26 -1.73 15.68
N GLU A 176 -11.73 -2.91 15.36
CA GLU A 176 -12.46 -4.15 15.04
C GLU A 176 -11.52 -5.36 15.18
#